data_AF-A0A4Q1C3K1-F1
#
_entry.id   AF-A0A4Q1C3K1-F1
#
_cell.length_a   1.000
_cell.length_b   1.000
_cell.length_c   1.000
_cell.angle_alpha   90.00
_cell.angle_beta   90.00
_cell.angle_gamma   90.00
#
_symmetry.space_group_name_H-M   'P 1'
#
loop_
_entity.id
_entity.type
_entity.pdbx_description
1 polymer ?
#
loop_
_entity_poly.entity_id
_entity_poly.type
_entity_poly.pdbx_seq_one_letter_code
_entity_poly.pdbx_strand_id
1 'polypeptide(L)'
;MRLDRLISLGLVDPVLRLKGAPAPATAGRAAVSRLPVLMYHRIADDPEPGISPYYRVCASPRRFAEQMQWLADLGYRGVTLSEGLQALKTQGEGDKVQGMKEEVRFANGAGTQSPASGLQPPASGAPSPFSAALSPPTSQKLVAITFDDGFRDFHTAAYPVLARHGFTATMYLPTAYVGETRLSFKSHECLTWPEVRELRRAGIEFGSHTVSHPILVRLGWPEIGRELHDSRQMIEQHLGASVTSFAYPYAFPSADRDFTARLREMIGEAGYATCATTEIGTVTAGDDPLQLRRLPANGCDDFPLLRAKVSGAYDWLHSVQSVFKRLKPRPARPAA
;
A
#
# COMPACT_ATOMS: atom_id res chain seq x y z
N MET A 1 18.52 13.03 -15.51
CA MET A 1 18.05 11.88 -16.31
C MET A 1 17.87 10.70 -15.37
N ARG A 2 16.74 9.97 -15.42
CA ARG A 2 16.42 8.84 -14.53
C ARG A 2 16.90 7.51 -15.14
N LEU A 3 18.05 7.00 -14.69
CA LEU A 3 18.64 5.75 -15.21
C LEU A 3 17.73 4.53 -14.97
N ASP A 4 17.10 4.51 -13.80
CA ASP A 4 16.04 3.59 -13.40
C ASP A 4 14.87 3.57 -14.38
N ARG A 5 14.42 4.73 -14.86
CA ARG A 5 13.37 4.83 -15.90
C ARG A 5 13.82 4.21 -17.21
N LEU A 6 15.04 4.50 -17.67
CA LEU A 6 15.56 3.99 -18.95
C LEU A 6 15.62 2.47 -18.95
N ILE A 7 16.13 1.87 -17.88
CA ILE A 7 16.24 0.41 -17.74
C ILE A 7 14.85 -0.22 -17.64
N SER A 8 13.96 0.36 -16.82
CA SER A 8 12.61 -0.20 -16.63
C SER A 8 11.81 -0.19 -17.92
N LEU A 9 11.82 0.92 -18.67
CA LEU A 9 11.03 1.06 -19.89
C LEU A 9 11.70 0.44 -21.13
N GLY A 10 13.03 0.49 -21.22
CA GLY A 10 13.78 0.04 -22.39
C GLY A 10 14.17 -1.43 -22.38
N LEU A 11 14.23 -2.07 -21.21
CA LEU A 11 14.69 -3.45 -21.06
C LEU A 11 13.69 -4.34 -20.32
N VAL A 12 13.27 -3.94 -19.11
CA VAL A 12 12.53 -4.83 -18.21
C VAL A 12 11.06 -4.98 -18.62
N ASP A 13 10.34 -3.89 -18.87
CA ASP A 13 8.92 -3.93 -19.28
C ASP A 13 8.70 -4.70 -20.59
N PRO A 14 9.50 -4.51 -21.67
CA PRO A 14 9.38 -5.33 -22.88
C PRO A 14 9.58 -6.83 -22.64
N VAL A 15 10.58 -7.21 -21.85
CA VAL A 15 10.84 -8.63 -21.52
C VAL A 15 9.70 -9.25 -20.72
N LEU A 16 9.14 -8.52 -19.75
CA LEU A 16 8.00 -9.00 -18.96
C LEU A 16 6.74 -9.12 -19.80
N ARG A 17 6.49 -8.20 -20.75
CA ARG A 17 5.35 -8.31 -21.69
C ARG A 17 5.48 -9.53 -22.60
N LEU A 18 6.70 -9.83 -23.09
CA LEU A 18 6.96 -11.02 -23.91
C LEU A 18 6.81 -12.31 -23.10
N LYS A 19 7.23 -12.32 -21.82
CA LYS A 19 7.08 -13.47 -20.92
C LYS A 19 5.66 -13.61 -20.35
N GLY A 20 4.87 -12.56 -20.39
CA GLY A 20 3.56 -12.44 -19.74
C GLY A 20 2.38 -12.25 -20.69
N ALA A 21 2.52 -12.52 -22.00
CA ALA A 21 1.39 -12.53 -22.93
C ALA A 21 0.50 -13.76 -22.64
N PRO A 22 -0.70 -13.59 -22.05
CA PRO A 22 -1.64 -14.69 -21.92
C PRO A 22 -2.37 -14.88 -23.26
N ALA A 23 -2.67 -16.12 -23.63
CA ALA A 23 -3.77 -16.39 -24.56
C ALA A 23 -5.06 -15.71 -24.02
N PRO A 24 -6.00 -15.28 -24.88
CA PRO A 24 -7.20 -14.58 -24.41
C PRO A 24 -7.92 -15.41 -23.35
N ALA A 25 -7.94 -14.89 -22.12
CA ALA A 25 -8.53 -15.56 -20.98
C ALA A 25 -10.07 -15.58 -21.13
N THR A 26 -10.65 -16.76 -21.04
CA THR A 26 -12.08 -16.97 -20.84
C THR A 26 -12.52 -16.35 -19.52
N ALA A 27 -13.78 -15.90 -19.46
CA ALA A 27 -14.37 -15.19 -18.34
C ALA A 27 -14.24 -15.95 -17.00
N GLY A 28 -13.23 -15.58 -16.22
CA GLY A 28 -12.97 -16.03 -14.86
C GLY A 28 -12.39 -14.88 -14.03
N ARG A 29 -12.63 -14.89 -12.72
CA ARG A 29 -12.11 -13.90 -11.75
C ARG A 29 -10.59 -13.71 -11.95
N ALA A 30 -10.14 -12.58 -12.47
CA ALA A 30 -8.71 -12.25 -12.47
C ALA A 30 -8.21 -12.13 -11.02
N ALA A 31 -7.25 -12.99 -10.67
CA ALA A 31 -6.64 -13.09 -9.36
C ALA A 31 -5.73 -11.89 -9.05
N VAL A 32 -5.77 -11.39 -7.81
CA VAL A 32 -4.80 -10.39 -7.32
C VAL A 32 -3.58 -11.16 -6.80
N SER A 33 -2.58 -11.41 -7.65
CA SER A 33 -1.33 -12.09 -7.27
C SER A 33 -0.27 -11.13 -6.72
N ARG A 34 -0.42 -9.83 -6.98
CA ARG A 34 0.45 -8.76 -6.51
C ARG A 34 -0.37 -7.50 -6.23
N LEU A 35 0.05 -6.75 -5.21
CA LEU A 35 -0.50 -5.46 -4.84
C LEU A 35 0.58 -4.38 -5.05
N PRO A 36 0.42 -3.52 -6.06
CA PRO A 36 1.18 -2.28 -6.11
C PRO A 36 0.76 -1.37 -4.97
N VAL A 37 1.72 -0.83 -4.24
CA VAL A 37 1.48 0.13 -3.15
C VAL A 37 2.11 1.47 -3.54
N LEU A 38 1.33 2.42 -4.03
CA LEU A 38 1.82 3.75 -4.39
C LEU A 38 2.06 4.59 -3.13
N MET A 39 3.17 5.33 -3.11
CA MET A 39 3.57 6.20 -2.00
C MET A 39 3.70 7.63 -2.50
N TYR A 40 2.73 8.46 -2.14
CA TYR A 40 2.72 9.92 -2.33
C TYR A 40 3.09 10.62 -1.02
N HIS A 41 3.41 11.92 -1.09
CA HIS A 41 3.56 12.76 0.10
C HIS A 41 2.76 14.06 -0.05
N ARG A 42 3.07 14.84 -1.10
CA ARG A 42 2.52 16.19 -1.31
C ARG A 42 1.77 16.29 -2.62
N ILE A 43 0.57 16.87 -2.58
CA ILE A 43 -0.20 17.21 -3.79
C ILE A 43 -0.32 18.73 -3.92
N ALA A 44 0.71 19.37 -4.47
CA ALA A 44 0.81 20.82 -4.59
C ALA A 44 1.56 21.23 -5.86
N ASP A 45 1.34 22.46 -6.34
CA ASP A 45 2.13 23.06 -7.43
C ASP A 45 3.50 23.54 -6.92
N ASP A 46 4.22 22.67 -6.21
CA ASP A 46 5.58 22.92 -5.72
C ASP A 46 6.59 22.33 -6.71
N PRO A 47 7.39 23.17 -7.40
CA PRO A 47 8.34 22.68 -8.39
C PRO A 47 9.58 21.98 -7.80
N GLU A 48 9.76 21.96 -6.47
CA GLU A 48 10.94 21.40 -5.76
C GLU A 48 12.26 21.68 -6.52
N PRO A 49 12.57 22.97 -6.82
CA PRO A 49 13.70 23.32 -7.67
C PRO A 49 15.03 22.94 -6.98
N GLY A 50 15.97 22.42 -7.76
CA GLY A 50 17.26 21.94 -7.23
C GLY A 50 17.22 20.54 -6.61
N ILE A 51 16.04 19.97 -6.37
CA ILE A 51 15.91 18.56 -5.97
C ILE A 51 15.90 17.68 -7.23
N SER A 52 16.82 16.73 -7.29
CA SER A 52 16.87 15.72 -8.35
C SER A 52 15.50 15.03 -8.49
N PRO A 53 15.00 14.78 -9.72
CA PRO A 53 13.73 14.08 -9.95
C PRO A 53 13.57 12.76 -9.19
N TYR A 54 14.69 12.13 -8.82
CA TYR A 54 14.69 10.90 -8.03
C TYR A 54 14.25 11.10 -6.57
N TYR A 55 14.47 12.28 -6.00
CA TYR A 55 14.19 12.61 -4.60
C TYR A 55 12.96 13.51 -4.41
N ARG A 56 12.31 13.92 -5.50
CA ARG A 56 11.07 14.71 -5.42
C ARG A 56 9.96 13.87 -4.81
N VAL A 57 9.13 14.51 -4.01
CA VAL A 57 8.00 13.88 -3.31
C VAL A 57 6.66 14.55 -3.63
N CYS A 58 6.71 15.65 -4.39
CA CYS A 58 5.53 16.40 -4.79
C CYS A 58 4.99 15.98 -6.17
N ALA A 59 3.67 15.90 -6.28
CA ALA A 59 2.94 15.86 -7.54
C ALA A 59 1.97 17.05 -7.58
N SER A 60 1.84 17.73 -8.72
CA SER A 60 0.80 18.76 -8.84
C SER A 60 -0.60 18.16 -8.77
N PRO A 61 -1.62 18.92 -8.32
CA PRO A 61 -3.01 18.47 -8.33
C PRO A 61 -3.45 17.95 -9.71
N ARG A 62 -3.00 18.62 -10.78
CA ARG A 62 -3.26 18.17 -12.16
C ARG A 62 -2.61 16.83 -12.47
N ARG A 63 -1.32 16.65 -12.15
CA ARG A 63 -0.62 15.38 -12.41
C ARG A 63 -1.25 14.24 -11.62
N PHE A 64 -1.56 14.46 -10.35
CA PHE A 64 -2.23 13.47 -9.51
C PHE A 64 -3.60 13.07 -10.08
N ALA A 65 -4.42 14.04 -10.50
CA ALA A 65 -5.71 13.77 -11.14
C ALA A 65 -5.57 12.93 -12.41
N GLU A 66 -4.61 13.26 -13.26
CA GLU A 66 -4.34 12.48 -14.48
C GLU A 66 -3.88 11.05 -14.17
N GLN A 67 -3.07 10.85 -13.13
CA GLN A 67 -2.63 9.52 -12.68
C GLN A 67 -3.81 8.69 -12.14
N MET A 68 -4.70 9.28 -11.35
CA MET A 68 -5.89 8.58 -10.80
C MET A 68 -6.89 8.21 -11.90
N GLN A 69 -7.18 9.14 -12.81
CA GLN A 69 -8.02 8.87 -13.99
C GLN A 69 -7.42 7.73 -14.82
N TRP A 70 -6.12 7.79 -15.09
CA TRP A 70 -5.45 6.76 -15.87
C TRP A 70 -5.50 5.37 -15.21
N LEU A 71 -5.40 5.29 -13.89
CA LEU A 71 -5.60 4.03 -13.15
C LEU A 71 -7.04 3.51 -13.31
N ALA A 72 -8.02 4.40 -13.14
CA ALA A 72 -9.43 4.05 -13.30
C ALA A 72 -9.75 3.54 -14.72
N ASP A 73 -9.23 4.20 -15.75
CA ASP A 73 -9.39 3.81 -17.17
C ASP A 73 -8.82 2.42 -17.47
N LEU A 74 -7.79 1.99 -16.72
CA LEU A 74 -7.20 0.66 -16.83
C LEU A 74 -7.88 -0.41 -15.95
N GLY A 75 -8.99 -0.07 -15.31
CA GLY A 75 -9.76 -0.96 -14.45
C GLY A 75 -9.11 -1.21 -13.08
N TYR A 76 -8.23 -0.31 -12.62
CA TYR A 76 -7.76 -0.33 -11.24
C TYR A 76 -8.79 0.32 -10.31
N ARG A 77 -8.93 -0.27 -9.12
CA ARG A 77 -9.55 0.36 -7.95
C ARG A 77 -8.46 0.74 -6.96
N GLY A 78 -8.40 2.03 -6.62
CA GLY A 78 -7.60 2.53 -5.50
C GLY A 78 -8.19 2.08 -4.18
N VAL A 79 -7.39 1.42 -3.34
CA VAL A 79 -7.80 0.87 -2.05
C VAL A 79 -6.89 1.32 -0.92
N THR A 80 -7.36 1.17 0.32
CA THR A 80 -6.46 1.28 1.49
C THR A 80 -5.45 0.14 1.49
N LEU A 81 -4.33 0.31 2.18
CA LEU A 81 -3.32 -0.75 2.31
C LEU A 81 -3.93 -2.00 2.97
N SER A 82 -4.70 -1.83 4.05
CA SER A 82 -5.33 -2.96 4.72
C SER A 82 -6.31 -3.71 3.83
N GLU A 83 -7.15 -3.00 3.06
CA GLU A 83 -8.05 -3.63 2.08
C GLU A 83 -7.28 -4.42 1.02
N GLY A 84 -6.21 -3.84 0.48
CA GLY A 84 -5.37 -4.50 -0.53
C GLY A 84 -4.67 -5.75 0.02
N LEU A 85 -4.13 -5.70 1.23
CA LEU A 85 -3.47 -6.83 1.89
C LEU A 85 -4.46 -7.95 2.23
N GLN A 86 -5.67 -7.59 2.67
CA GLN A 86 -6.74 -8.56 2.92
C GLN A 86 -7.11 -9.30 1.63
N ALA A 87 -7.28 -8.57 0.52
CA ALA A 87 -7.57 -9.16 -0.78
C ALA A 87 -6.46 -10.13 -1.24
N LEU A 88 -5.18 -9.78 -1.02
CA LEU A 88 -4.05 -10.69 -1.29
C LEU A 88 -4.10 -11.97 -0.45
N LYS A 89 -4.42 -11.87 0.84
CA LYS A 89 -4.46 -13.03 1.77
C LYS A 89 -5.59 -14.00 1.42
N THR A 90 -6.81 -13.48 1.21
CA THR A 90 -7.98 -14.32 0.88
C THR A 90 -7.79 -15.10 -0.42
N GLN A 91 -7.04 -14.55 -1.38
CA GLN A 91 -6.66 -15.25 -2.60
C GLN A 91 -5.65 -16.37 -2.33
N GLY A 92 -4.57 -16.09 -1.59
CA GLY A 92 -3.55 -17.08 -1.27
C GLY A 92 -4.08 -18.30 -0.47
N GLU A 93 -5.13 -18.11 0.33
CA GLU A 93 -5.84 -19.20 1.00
C GLU A 93 -6.74 -19.99 0.04
N GLY A 94 -7.45 -19.31 -0.86
CA GLY A 94 -8.29 -19.94 -1.90
C GLY A 94 -7.49 -20.82 -2.86
N ASP A 95 -6.32 -20.35 -3.30
CA ASP A 95 -5.41 -21.08 -4.19
C ASP A 95 -4.86 -22.35 -3.51
N LYS A 96 -4.52 -22.28 -2.22
CA LYS A 96 -4.07 -23.45 -1.44
C LYS A 96 -5.17 -24.51 -1.30
N VAL A 97 -6.41 -24.08 -1.04
CA VAL A 97 -7.55 -25.01 -0.90
C VAL A 97 -7.90 -25.66 -2.24
N GLN A 98 -7.81 -24.92 -3.35
CA GLN A 98 -8.03 -25.47 -4.68
C GLN A 98 -6.92 -26.45 -5.09
N GLY A 99 -5.65 -26.09 -4.85
CA GLY A 99 -4.50 -26.97 -5.10
C GLY A 99 -4.59 -28.29 -4.30
N MET A 100 -5.03 -28.22 -3.05
CA MET A 100 -5.22 -29.41 -2.22
C MET A 100 -6.40 -30.28 -2.68
N LYS A 101 -7.48 -29.69 -3.22
CA LYS A 101 -8.58 -30.43 -3.84
C LYS A 101 -8.19 -31.10 -5.15
N GLU A 102 -7.29 -30.48 -5.92
CA GLU A 102 -6.77 -31.06 -7.17
C GLU A 102 -5.77 -32.19 -6.88
N GLU A 103 -4.86 -32.04 -5.92
CA GLU A 103 -3.98 -33.12 -5.46
C GLU A 103 -4.76 -34.33 -4.91
N VAL A 104 -5.83 -34.10 -4.14
CA VAL A 104 -6.73 -35.17 -3.68
C VAL A 104 -7.51 -35.81 -4.83
N ARG A 105 -7.84 -35.07 -5.91
CA ARG A 105 -8.42 -35.65 -7.14
C ARG A 105 -7.42 -36.49 -7.93
N PHE A 106 -6.15 -36.09 -7.99
CA PHE A 106 -5.08 -36.89 -8.61
C PHE A 106 -4.75 -38.14 -7.78
N ALA A 107 -4.86 -38.08 -6.45
CA ALA A 107 -4.67 -39.22 -5.56
C ALA A 107 -5.84 -40.24 -5.63
N ASN A 108 -7.06 -39.79 -5.92
CA ASN A 108 -8.27 -40.64 -5.98
C ASN A 108 -8.67 -41.07 -7.40
N GLY A 109 -7.75 -40.99 -8.37
CA GLY A 109 -7.97 -41.38 -9.77
C GLY A 109 -7.98 -42.90 -10.01
N ALA A 110 -8.79 -43.66 -9.28
CA ALA A 110 -9.23 -45.02 -9.65
C ALA A 110 -10.51 -45.40 -8.88
N GLY A 111 -11.68 -45.33 -9.53
CA GLY A 111 -12.92 -45.85 -8.92
C GLY A 111 -14.23 -45.33 -9.48
N THR A 112 -14.70 -45.97 -10.56
CA THR A 112 -16.10 -46.30 -10.91
C THR A 112 -17.24 -45.29 -10.71
N GLN A 113 -17.89 -44.98 -11.85
CA GLN A 113 -19.24 -44.42 -11.95
C GLN A 113 -20.32 -45.46 -11.57
N SER A 114 -21.39 -45.03 -10.88
CA SER A 114 -22.80 -45.42 -11.17
C SER A 114 -23.82 -44.76 -10.22
N PRO A 115 -25.14 -44.77 -10.54
CA PRO A 115 -25.96 -43.56 -10.47
C PRO A 115 -27.16 -43.59 -9.49
N ALA A 116 -27.81 -42.41 -9.43
CA ALA A 116 -29.25 -42.16 -9.34
C ALA A 116 -29.96 -41.95 -7.98
N SER A 117 -30.83 -40.93 -8.03
CA SER A 117 -32.18 -40.83 -7.42
C SER A 117 -32.34 -40.29 -5.99
N GLY A 118 -33.06 -39.16 -5.90
CA GLY A 118 -34.19 -39.09 -4.96
C GLY A 118 -34.38 -37.79 -4.17
N LEU A 119 -35.42 -37.05 -4.55
CA LEU A 119 -36.35 -36.29 -3.69
C LEU A 119 -35.97 -34.89 -3.17
N GLN A 120 -36.71 -33.92 -3.73
CA GLN A 120 -36.94 -32.56 -3.25
C GLN A 120 -38.21 -32.52 -2.39
N PRO A 121 -38.27 -31.66 -1.36
CA PRO A 121 -39.52 -30.99 -0.98
C PRO A 121 -39.35 -29.45 -0.81
N PRO A 122 -40.44 -28.67 -0.65
CA PRO A 122 -40.63 -27.42 -1.38
C PRO A 122 -40.39 -26.11 -0.61
N ALA A 123 -40.49 -25.03 -1.38
CA ALA A 123 -40.19 -23.63 -1.10
C ALA A 123 -40.98 -22.95 0.02
N SER A 124 -40.38 -21.92 0.64
CA SER A 124 -41.09 -20.70 1.06
C SER A 124 -40.12 -19.53 1.22
N GLY A 125 -40.48 -18.35 0.69
CA GLY A 125 -39.76 -17.09 0.86
C GLY A 125 -39.57 -16.32 -0.45
N ALA A 126 -40.56 -15.50 -0.82
CA ALA A 126 -40.49 -14.60 -1.97
C ALA A 126 -39.38 -13.54 -1.80
N PRO A 127 -38.52 -13.27 -2.80
CA PRO A 127 -37.63 -12.13 -2.76
C PRO A 127 -38.37 -10.85 -3.17
N SER A 128 -38.16 -9.79 -2.38
CA SER A 128 -38.64 -8.42 -2.61
C SER A 128 -38.12 -7.85 -3.94
N PRO A 129 -38.93 -7.10 -4.73
CA PRO A 129 -38.54 -6.65 -6.04
C PRO A 129 -37.85 -5.28 -6.00
N PHE A 130 -36.69 -5.15 -5.33
CA PHE A 130 -35.76 -4.02 -5.54
C PHE A 130 -34.39 -4.34 -4.94
N SER A 131 -33.61 -5.15 -5.64
CA SER A 131 -32.15 -5.14 -5.52
C SER A 131 -31.52 -5.72 -6.79
N ALA A 132 -31.71 -5.01 -7.90
CA ALA A 132 -30.79 -5.13 -9.03
C ALA A 132 -29.60 -4.22 -8.77
N ALA A 133 -28.87 -4.45 -7.67
CA ALA A 133 -27.50 -4.02 -7.60
C ALA A 133 -26.75 -4.88 -8.63
N LEU A 134 -26.44 -4.28 -9.78
CA LEU A 134 -25.50 -4.83 -10.74
C LEU A 134 -24.29 -5.33 -9.95
N SER A 135 -24.09 -6.65 -9.91
CA SER A 135 -22.91 -7.24 -9.31
C SER A 135 -21.67 -6.53 -9.87
N PRO A 136 -20.76 -6.01 -9.04
CA PRO A 136 -19.56 -5.34 -9.54
C PRO A 136 -18.79 -6.30 -10.46
N PRO A 137 -18.19 -5.80 -11.55
CA PRO A 137 -17.48 -6.64 -12.51
C PRO A 137 -16.45 -7.50 -11.79
N THR A 138 -16.48 -8.79 -12.10
CA THR A 138 -15.88 -9.88 -11.32
C THR A 138 -14.36 -9.98 -11.37
N SER A 139 -13.62 -8.93 -11.75
CA SER A 139 -12.20 -8.77 -11.38
C SER A 139 -11.65 -7.36 -11.63
N GLN A 140 -11.72 -6.50 -10.63
CA GLN A 140 -11.00 -5.22 -10.64
C GLN A 140 -9.55 -5.44 -10.19
N LYS A 141 -8.60 -4.78 -10.85
CA LYS A 141 -7.20 -4.75 -10.39
C LYS A 141 -7.13 -3.85 -9.17
N LEU A 142 -6.35 -4.22 -8.15
CA LEU A 142 -6.18 -3.39 -6.96
C LEU A 142 -4.86 -2.63 -7.00
N VAL A 143 -4.88 -1.41 -6.49
CA VAL A 143 -3.69 -0.61 -6.19
C VAL A 143 -3.89 0.04 -4.82
N ALA A 144 -3.01 -0.24 -3.87
CA ALA A 144 -3.04 0.44 -2.59
C ALA A 144 -2.43 1.84 -2.76
N ILE A 145 -3.12 2.86 -2.29
CA ILE A 145 -2.66 4.25 -2.38
C ILE A 145 -2.31 4.71 -0.96
N THR A 146 -1.06 5.12 -0.75
CA THR A 146 -0.57 5.57 0.55
C THR A 146 -0.01 6.98 0.47
N PHE A 147 -0.19 7.73 1.54
CA PHE A 147 0.35 9.06 1.76
C PHE A 147 1.07 9.12 3.10
N ASP A 148 2.19 9.83 3.15
CA ASP A 148 2.97 10.05 4.36
C ASP A 148 2.87 11.53 4.81
N ASP A 149 3.34 11.79 6.03
CA ASP A 149 3.54 13.11 6.64
C ASP A 149 2.28 13.92 7.03
N GLY A 150 1.07 13.48 6.68
CA GLY A 150 -0.17 14.11 7.17
C GLY A 150 -0.39 15.55 6.68
N PHE A 151 0.10 15.88 5.49
CA PHE A 151 -0.05 17.23 4.93
C PHE A 151 -1.50 17.56 4.53
N ARG A 152 -1.87 18.83 4.71
CA ARG A 152 -3.24 19.32 4.45
C ARG A 152 -3.64 19.20 2.98
N ASP A 153 -2.69 19.27 2.06
CA ASP A 153 -3.01 19.13 0.63
C ASP A 153 -3.54 17.74 0.24
N PHE A 154 -3.39 16.73 1.10
CA PHE A 154 -4.19 15.52 0.99
C PHE A 154 -5.70 15.83 1.05
N HIS A 155 -6.14 16.61 2.04
CA HIS A 155 -7.55 16.97 2.20
C HIS A 155 -8.03 17.90 1.09
N THR A 156 -7.25 18.93 0.75
CA THR A 156 -7.70 19.99 -0.16
C THR A 156 -7.52 19.68 -1.64
N ALA A 157 -6.58 18.80 -2.00
CA ALA A 157 -6.26 18.49 -3.40
C ALA A 157 -6.39 16.99 -3.73
N ALA A 158 -5.85 16.09 -2.90
CA ALA A 158 -5.82 14.66 -3.22
C ALA A 158 -7.20 13.99 -3.04
N TYR A 159 -7.83 14.18 -1.89
CA TYR A 159 -9.08 13.52 -1.52
C TYR A 159 -10.23 13.81 -2.51
N PRO A 160 -10.47 15.05 -2.96
CA PRO A 160 -11.50 15.33 -3.97
C PRO A 160 -11.30 14.55 -5.29
N VAL A 161 -10.05 14.31 -5.68
CA VAL A 161 -9.73 13.47 -6.85
C VAL A 161 -10.06 12.01 -6.56
N LEU A 162 -9.61 11.46 -5.43
CA LEU A 162 -9.87 10.07 -5.04
C LEU A 162 -11.38 9.79 -4.96
N ALA A 163 -12.13 10.69 -4.33
CA ALA A 163 -13.57 10.58 -4.16
C ALA A 163 -14.32 10.48 -5.51
N ARG A 164 -13.90 11.24 -6.54
CA ARG A 164 -14.49 11.17 -7.89
C ARG A 164 -14.36 9.81 -8.55
N HIS A 165 -13.35 9.03 -8.17
CA HIS A 165 -13.11 7.68 -8.69
C HIS A 165 -13.60 6.57 -7.75
N GLY A 166 -14.18 6.92 -6.59
CA GLY A 166 -14.53 5.95 -5.55
C GLY A 166 -13.30 5.23 -4.96
N PHE A 167 -12.13 5.88 -5.03
CA PHE A 167 -10.88 5.33 -4.49
C PHE A 167 -10.74 5.69 -3.02
N THR A 168 -10.18 4.76 -2.26
CA THR A 168 -9.74 4.96 -0.87
C THR A 168 -8.21 4.99 -0.80
N ALA A 169 -7.67 5.42 0.34
CA ALA A 169 -6.23 5.51 0.56
C ALA A 169 -5.90 5.35 2.05
N THR A 170 -4.62 5.12 2.36
CA THR A 170 -4.06 5.13 3.71
C THR A 170 -3.19 6.36 3.90
N MET A 171 -3.37 7.10 4.99
CA MET A 171 -2.56 8.25 5.39
C MET A 171 -1.79 7.94 6.68
N TYR A 172 -0.47 8.10 6.67
CA TYR A 172 0.38 7.92 7.85
C TYR A 172 0.68 9.27 8.53
N LEU A 173 0.34 9.39 9.82
CA LEU A 173 0.38 10.65 10.55
C LEU A 173 1.57 10.74 11.52
N PRO A 174 2.44 11.75 11.40
CA PRO A 174 3.36 12.14 12.46
C PRO A 174 2.59 13.02 13.47
N THR A 175 2.15 12.40 14.56
CA THR A 175 1.07 12.93 15.41
C THR A 175 1.36 14.26 16.10
N ALA A 176 2.64 14.61 16.34
CA ALA A 176 3.02 15.91 16.90
C ALA A 176 2.62 17.11 16.02
N TYR A 177 2.35 16.87 14.73
CA TYR A 177 1.99 17.91 13.78
C TYR A 177 0.52 17.89 13.39
N VAL A 178 -0.30 17.08 14.07
CA VAL A 178 -1.76 17.05 13.91
C VAL A 178 -2.39 17.56 15.20
N GLY A 179 -3.04 18.72 15.12
CA GLY A 179 -3.70 19.36 16.25
C GLY A 179 -5.19 19.53 16.02
N GLU A 180 -5.93 19.92 17.06
CA GLU A 180 -7.31 20.41 16.90
C GLU A 180 -7.33 21.70 16.07
N THR A 181 -6.27 22.50 16.16
CA THR A 181 -5.99 23.62 15.25
C THR A 181 -4.86 23.28 14.29
N ARG A 182 -4.79 24.02 13.18
CA ARG A 182 -3.77 23.85 12.14
C ARG A 182 -2.36 24.01 12.71
N LEU A 183 -1.51 23.02 12.44
CA LEU A 183 -0.06 23.05 12.69
C LEU A 183 0.69 22.92 11.36
N SER A 184 2.02 23.02 11.43
CA SER A 184 2.90 22.88 10.27
C SER A 184 4.03 21.91 10.53
N PHE A 185 4.41 21.16 9.50
CA PHE A 185 5.57 20.27 9.46
C PHE A 185 6.38 20.56 8.21
N LYS A 186 7.72 20.59 8.30
CA LYS A 186 8.61 20.91 7.17
C LYS A 186 8.18 22.16 6.40
N SER A 187 7.69 23.20 7.08
CA SER A 187 7.17 24.45 6.50
C SER A 187 5.87 24.34 5.69
N HIS A 188 5.07 23.29 5.93
CA HIS A 188 3.81 23.07 5.24
C HIS A 188 2.69 22.75 6.23
N GLU A 189 1.49 23.21 5.90
CA GLU A 189 0.28 22.94 6.68
C GLU A 189 -0.02 21.44 6.77
N CYS A 190 -0.32 20.98 7.98
CA CYS A 190 -0.75 19.61 8.27
C CYS A 190 -2.26 19.51 8.45
N LEU A 191 -2.79 18.29 8.36
CA LEU A 191 -4.17 18.01 8.71
C LEU A 191 -4.45 18.38 10.17
N THR A 192 -5.69 18.75 10.44
CA THR A 192 -6.23 18.87 11.80
C THR A 192 -7.01 17.62 12.19
N TRP A 193 -7.20 17.36 13.49
CA TRP A 193 -8.02 16.23 13.94
C TRP A 193 -9.47 16.27 13.43
N PRO A 194 -10.15 17.43 13.33
CA PRO A 194 -11.43 17.53 12.62
C PRO A 194 -11.36 17.03 11.16
N GLU A 195 -10.38 17.46 10.37
CA GLU A 195 -10.18 17.01 8.98
C GLU A 195 -9.86 15.50 8.92
N VAL A 196 -9.06 14.98 9.85
CA VAL A 196 -8.78 13.53 9.97
C VAL A 196 -10.06 12.73 10.25
N ARG A 197 -10.91 13.20 11.18
CA ARG A 197 -12.20 12.55 11.49
C ARG A 197 -13.17 12.60 10.30
N GLU A 198 -13.18 13.69 9.54
CA GLU A 198 -13.96 13.82 8.29
C GLU A 198 -13.50 12.80 7.25
N LEU A 199 -12.21 12.80 6.92
CA LEU A 199 -11.61 11.88 5.95
C LEU A 199 -11.80 10.41 6.36
N ARG A 200 -11.77 10.11 7.66
CA ARG A 200 -12.01 8.74 8.16
C ARG A 200 -13.42 8.27 7.82
N ARG A 201 -14.44 9.12 8.00
CA ARG A 201 -15.84 8.81 7.64
C ARG A 201 -16.01 8.63 6.13
N ALA A 202 -15.15 9.27 5.34
CA ALA A 202 -15.10 9.13 3.89
C ALA A 202 -14.36 7.87 3.38
N GLY A 203 -13.91 6.98 4.27
CA GLY A 203 -13.25 5.73 3.90
C GLY A 203 -11.72 5.81 3.80
N ILE A 204 -11.11 6.91 4.22
CA ILE A 204 -9.65 6.98 4.36
C ILE A 204 -9.21 6.20 5.61
N GLU A 205 -8.17 5.41 5.46
CA GLU A 205 -7.49 4.73 6.55
C GLU A 205 -6.38 5.62 7.12
N PHE A 206 -6.19 5.60 8.44
CA PHE A 206 -5.09 6.31 9.10
C PHE A 206 -4.17 5.32 9.81
N GLY A 207 -2.87 5.44 9.53
CA GLY A 207 -1.79 4.71 10.19
C GLY A 207 -0.86 5.66 10.95
N SER A 208 0.04 5.11 11.75
CA SER A 208 1.04 5.90 12.48
C SER A 208 2.29 6.16 11.66
N HIS A 209 2.85 7.37 11.79
CA HIS A 209 4.15 7.76 11.27
C HIS A 209 5.06 8.31 12.38
N THR A 210 5.02 7.69 13.56
CA THR A 210 5.66 8.13 14.82
C THR A 210 5.03 9.42 15.41
N VAL A 211 5.58 9.92 16.50
CA VAL A 211 5.14 11.19 17.10
C VAL A 211 5.78 12.35 16.36
N SER A 212 7.11 12.40 16.33
CA SER A 212 7.86 13.58 15.88
C SER A 212 8.53 13.43 14.51
N HIS A 213 8.35 12.28 13.83
CA HIS A 213 9.03 11.92 12.59
C HIS A 213 10.57 11.88 12.71
N PRO A 214 11.15 11.16 13.69
CA PRO A 214 12.60 11.09 13.85
C PRO A 214 13.24 10.05 12.91
N ILE A 215 14.56 10.15 12.72
CA ILE A 215 15.34 9.03 12.19
C ILE A 215 15.56 8.04 13.35
N LEU A 216 14.77 6.97 13.40
CA LEU A 216 14.72 6.04 14.55
C LEU A 216 16.09 5.51 14.99
N VAL A 217 17.01 5.23 14.06
CA VAL A 217 18.36 4.72 14.38
C VAL A 217 19.20 5.71 15.20
N ARG A 218 18.82 6.99 15.23
CA ARG A 218 19.49 8.04 16.00
C ARG A 218 18.94 8.21 17.41
N LEU A 219 17.96 7.41 17.81
CA LEU A 219 17.31 7.49 19.11
C LEU A 219 17.74 6.34 20.04
N GLY A 220 17.59 6.57 21.34
CA GLY A 220 17.63 5.52 22.35
C GLY A 220 16.35 4.67 22.34
N TRP A 221 16.41 3.48 22.91
CA TRP A 221 15.26 2.57 22.96
C TRP A 221 14.05 3.16 23.72
N PRO A 222 14.21 3.87 24.86
CA PRO A 222 13.07 4.49 25.53
C PRO A 222 12.34 5.53 24.66
N GLU A 223 13.09 6.33 23.89
CA GLU A 223 12.52 7.30 22.95
C GLU A 223 11.78 6.61 21.80
N ILE A 224 12.37 5.56 21.22
CA ILE A 224 11.71 4.77 20.16
C ILE A 224 10.39 4.19 20.67
N GLY A 225 10.37 3.67 21.91
CA GLY A 225 9.16 3.13 22.52
C GLY A 225 8.03 4.17 22.60
N ARG A 226 8.36 5.39 23.06
CA ARG A 226 7.41 6.51 23.11
C ARG A 226 6.93 6.92 21.72
N GLU A 227 7.85 7.07 20.77
CA GLU A 227 7.52 7.42 19.38
C GLU A 227 6.54 6.42 18.73
N LEU A 228 6.67 5.13 19.04
CA LEU A 228 5.80 4.07 18.52
C LEU A 228 4.45 3.99 19.26
N HIS A 229 4.47 3.98 20.59
CA HIS A 229 3.28 3.79 21.41
C HIS A 229 2.38 5.03 21.39
N ASP A 230 2.94 6.20 21.66
CA ASP A 230 2.15 7.42 21.90
C ASP A 230 1.48 7.90 20.61
N SER A 231 2.15 7.72 19.47
CA SER A 231 1.58 8.03 18.16
C SER A 231 0.38 7.16 17.81
N ARG A 232 0.47 5.84 18.08
CA ARG A 232 -0.65 4.93 17.91
C ARG A 232 -1.81 5.34 18.79
N GLN A 233 -1.53 5.48 20.09
CA GLN A 233 -2.54 5.78 21.11
C GLN A 233 -3.26 7.09 20.79
N MET A 234 -2.54 8.12 20.35
CA MET A 234 -3.13 9.41 19.99
C MET A 234 -4.11 9.28 18.83
N ILE A 235 -3.77 8.53 17.77
CA ILE A 235 -4.68 8.33 16.64
C ILE A 235 -5.92 7.51 17.09
N GLU A 236 -5.72 6.45 17.87
CA GLU A 236 -6.82 5.63 18.39
C GLU A 236 -7.79 6.43 19.27
N GLN A 237 -7.27 7.34 20.11
CA GLN A 237 -8.09 8.24 20.94
C GLN A 237 -8.96 9.18 20.10
N HIS A 238 -8.42 9.75 19.01
CA HIS A 238 -9.18 10.69 18.18
C HIS A 238 -10.15 10.00 17.21
N LEU A 239 -9.89 8.76 16.83
CA LEU A 239 -10.70 8.01 15.87
C LEU A 239 -11.65 6.99 16.50
N GLY A 240 -11.42 6.60 17.76
CA GLY A 240 -12.19 5.56 18.44
C GLY A 240 -12.07 4.18 17.77
N ALA A 241 -10.99 3.91 17.04
CA ALA A 241 -10.77 2.68 16.29
C ALA A 241 -9.31 2.24 16.41
N SER A 242 -9.06 0.94 16.35
CA SER A 242 -7.71 0.39 16.43
C SER A 242 -6.86 0.80 15.22
N VAL A 243 -5.59 1.13 15.49
CA VAL A 243 -4.58 1.48 14.50
C VAL A 243 -3.50 0.40 14.54
N THR A 244 -3.39 -0.35 13.44
CA THR A 244 -2.46 -1.48 13.32
C THR A 244 -1.44 -1.30 12.20
N SER A 245 -1.56 -0.25 11.39
CA SER A 245 -0.62 0.05 10.31
C SER A 245 0.35 1.17 10.68
N PHE A 246 1.62 0.98 10.37
CA PHE A 246 2.71 1.91 10.62
C PHE A 246 3.51 2.18 9.33
N ALA A 247 4.09 3.37 9.18
CA ALA A 247 5.11 3.63 8.17
C ALA A 247 6.40 4.09 8.84
N TYR A 248 7.53 3.52 8.44
CA TYR A 248 8.84 3.95 8.97
C TYR A 248 9.20 5.33 8.42
N PRO A 249 9.49 6.34 9.27
CA PRO A 249 10.06 7.60 8.81
C PRO A 249 11.38 7.35 8.05
N TYR A 250 11.55 8.02 6.92
CA TYR A 250 12.71 7.92 6.05
C TYR A 250 12.96 6.50 5.48
N ALA A 251 13.86 5.72 6.09
CA ALA A 251 14.34 4.47 5.53
C ALA A 251 14.32 3.34 6.55
N PHE A 252 13.84 2.18 6.11
CA PHE A 252 13.91 0.95 6.89
C PHE A 252 15.39 0.59 7.17
N PRO A 253 15.78 0.37 8.45
CA PRO A 253 17.17 0.29 8.90
C PRO A 253 17.83 -1.07 8.61
N SER A 254 17.63 -1.63 7.41
CA SER A 254 18.07 -2.97 7.02
C SER A 254 19.59 -3.24 7.11
N ALA A 255 20.40 -2.19 7.24
CA ALA A 255 21.85 -2.29 7.36
C ALA A 255 22.31 -2.74 8.76
N ASP A 256 21.48 -2.58 9.79
CA ASP A 256 21.80 -2.99 11.15
C ASP A 256 20.81 -4.07 11.63
N ARG A 257 21.24 -5.34 11.56
CA ARG A 257 20.38 -6.50 11.83
C ARG A 257 19.91 -6.55 13.29
N ASP A 258 20.80 -6.28 14.24
CA ASP A 258 20.47 -6.38 15.68
C ASP A 258 19.50 -5.25 16.07
N PHE A 259 19.74 -4.04 15.56
CA PHE A 259 18.80 -2.94 15.71
C PHE A 259 17.45 -3.25 15.07
N THR A 260 17.46 -3.81 13.85
CA THR A 260 16.23 -4.18 13.15
C THR A 260 15.45 -5.25 13.91
N ALA A 261 16.12 -6.26 14.46
CA ALA A 261 15.47 -7.29 15.27
C ALA A 261 14.78 -6.67 16.50
N ARG A 262 15.49 -5.84 17.28
CA ARG A 262 14.88 -5.19 18.45
C ARG A 262 13.77 -4.20 18.09
N LEU A 263 13.94 -3.43 17.01
CA LEU A 263 12.89 -2.52 16.54
C LEU A 263 11.62 -3.28 16.15
N ARG A 264 11.74 -4.46 15.53
CA ARG A 264 10.59 -5.30 15.18
C ARG A 264 9.86 -5.83 16.40
N GLU A 265 10.57 -6.24 17.44
CA GLU A 265 9.96 -6.61 18.72
C GLU A 265 9.15 -5.44 19.29
N MET A 266 9.75 -4.24 19.35
CA MET A 266 9.07 -3.04 19.86
C MET A 266 7.85 -2.64 19.02
N ILE A 267 7.89 -2.84 17.71
CA ILE A 267 6.73 -2.62 16.82
C ILE A 267 5.59 -3.60 17.15
N GLY A 268 5.93 -4.87 17.40
CA GLY A 268 4.96 -5.88 17.84
C GLY A 268 4.40 -5.57 19.23
N GLU A 269 5.26 -5.20 20.19
CA GLU A 269 4.88 -4.75 21.54
C GLU A 269 3.94 -3.52 21.48
N ALA A 270 4.20 -2.59 20.56
CA ALA A 270 3.37 -1.42 20.33
C ALA A 270 2.04 -1.75 19.61
N GLY A 271 1.82 -2.98 19.15
CA GLY A 271 0.55 -3.45 18.57
C GLY A 271 0.38 -3.21 17.07
N TYR A 272 1.46 -2.91 16.34
CA TYR A 272 1.38 -2.80 14.88
C TYR A 272 1.45 -4.18 14.21
N ALA A 273 0.57 -4.40 13.23
CA ALA A 273 0.47 -5.63 12.45
C ALA A 273 1.12 -5.52 11.07
N THR A 274 1.17 -4.31 10.51
CA THR A 274 1.76 -4.06 9.18
C THR A 274 2.65 -2.81 9.21
N CYS A 275 3.77 -2.85 8.49
CA CYS A 275 4.67 -1.71 8.38
C CYS A 275 5.08 -1.44 6.93
N ALA A 276 4.78 -0.23 6.46
CA ALA A 276 5.18 0.28 5.17
C ALA A 276 6.60 0.88 5.20
N THR A 277 7.41 0.52 4.20
CA THR A 277 8.80 0.98 4.07
C THR A 277 8.97 1.85 2.83
N THR A 278 10.18 2.39 2.64
CA THR A 278 10.62 3.02 1.37
C THR A 278 11.39 2.06 0.47
N GLU A 279 11.28 0.75 0.72
CA GLU A 279 11.85 -0.26 -0.16
C GLU A 279 11.00 -0.41 -1.41
N ILE A 280 11.63 -0.38 -2.58
CA ILE A 280 10.93 -0.30 -3.86
C ILE A 280 10.36 -1.67 -4.22
N GLY A 281 9.07 -1.74 -4.56
CA GLY A 281 8.46 -2.89 -5.24
C GLY A 281 6.99 -3.13 -4.93
N THR A 282 6.37 -4.07 -5.65
CA THR A 282 5.04 -4.60 -5.35
C THR A 282 5.06 -5.58 -4.18
N VAL A 283 3.90 -5.79 -3.55
CA VAL A 283 3.68 -6.71 -2.43
C VAL A 283 2.96 -7.98 -2.90
N THR A 284 3.31 -9.11 -2.32
CA THR A 284 2.72 -10.43 -2.52
C THR A 284 2.26 -11.01 -1.18
N ALA A 285 1.43 -12.06 -1.20
CA ALA A 285 0.89 -12.67 0.02
C ALA A 285 1.96 -13.30 0.94
N GLY A 286 3.15 -13.61 0.41
CA GLY A 286 4.27 -14.19 1.17
C GLY A 286 5.26 -13.18 1.74
N ASP A 287 5.06 -11.88 1.48
CA ASP A 287 5.96 -10.86 2.00
C ASP A 287 5.79 -10.63 3.50
N ASP A 288 6.88 -10.23 4.14
CA ASP A 288 6.90 -9.88 5.57
C ASP A 288 5.98 -8.66 5.83
N PRO A 289 4.95 -8.80 6.68
CA PRO A 289 4.00 -7.73 6.94
C PRO A 289 4.65 -6.52 7.62
N LEU A 290 5.80 -6.68 8.30
CA LEU A 290 6.53 -5.57 8.92
C LEU A 290 7.58 -4.93 7.99
N GLN A 291 7.63 -5.34 6.72
CA GLN A 291 8.57 -4.81 5.72
C GLN A 291 7.91 -4.67 4.35
N LEU A 292 6.72 -4.08 4.31
CA LEU A 292 5.97 -3.90 3.07
C LEU A 292 6.65 -2.89 2.16
N ARG A 293 6.87 -3.32 0.91
CA ARG A 293 7.46 -2.48 -0.14
C ARG A 293 6.44 -1.49 -0.69
N ARG A 294 6.95 -0.36 -1.19
CA ARG A 294 6.15 0.70 -1.81
C ARG A 294 6.80 1.20 -3.10
N LEU A 295 6.01 1.87 -3.92
CA LEU A 295 6.41 2.46 -5.18
C LEU A 295 6.29 3.99 -5.02
N PRO A 296 7.39 4.74 -4.91
CA PRO A 296 7.32 6.20 -4.78
C PRO A 296 6.58 6.77 -5.98
N ALA A 297 5.68 7.72 -5.80
CA ALA A 297 4.93 8.36 -6.87
C ALA A 297 4.96 9.88 -6.71
N ASN A 298 5.33 10.59 -7.77
CA ASN A 298 5.45 12.05 -7.77
C ASN A 298 5.14 12.65 -9.16
N GLY A 299 5.34 13.96 -9.32
CA GLY A 299 5.06 14.67 -10.58
C GLY A 299 5.91 14.22 -11.78
N CYS A 300 6.99 13.47 -11.56
CA CYS A 300 7.85 12.92 -12.62
C CYS A 300 7.39 11.54 -13.12
N ASP A 301 6.33 10.96 -12.54
CA ASP A 301 5.76 9.68 -12.96
C ASP A 301 4.76 9.86 -14.10
N ASP A 302 5.30 9.85 -15.33
CA ASP A 302 4.52 9.75 -16.55
C ASP A 302 3.78 8.40 -16.66
N PHE A 303 2.78 8.30 -17.55
CA PHE A 303 1.99 7.07 -17.67
C PHE A 303 2.81 5.81 -17.99
N PRO A 304 3.86 5.85 -18.84
CA PRO A 304 4.74 4.69 -19.03
C PRO A 304 5.42 4.24 -17.73
N LEU A 305 6.00 5.16 -16.96
CA LEU A 305 6.68 4.82 -15.71
C LEU A 305 5.69 4.35 -14.65
N LEU A 306 4.53 4.99 -14.53
CA LEU A 306 3.47 4.56 -13.62
C LEU A 306 2.98 3.15 -13.98
N ARG A 307 2.83 2.83 -15.28
CA ARG A 307 2.51 1.47 -15.75
C ARG A 307 3.55 0.46 -15.34
N ALA A 308 4.83 0.74 -15.55
CA ALA A 308 5.91 -0.16 -15.17
C ALA A 308 5.93 -0.43 -13.66
N LYS A 309 5.57 0.57 -12.84
CA LYS A 309 5.41 0.42 -11.39
C LYS A 309 4.25 -0.50 -11.03
N VAL A 310 3.04 -0.21 -11.54
CA VAL A 310 1.84 -0.98 -11.16
C VAL A 310 1.76 -2.37 -11.81
N SER A 311 2.59 -2.67 -12.82
CA SER A 311 2.74 -4.01 -13.40
C SER A 311 3.84 -4.86 -12.75
N GLY A 312 4.65 -4.28 -11.86
CA GLY A 312 5.82 -4.92 -11.26
C GLY A 312 7.09 -4.92 -12.13
N ALA A 313 7.06 -4.28 -13.31
CA ALA A 313 8.26 -4.09 -14.13
C ALA A 313 9.32 -3.16 -13.50
N TYR A 314 8.99 -2.54 -12.38
CA TYR A 314 9.87 -1.69 -11.58
C TYR A 314 10.52 -2.43 -10.38
N ASP A 315 10.10 -3.66 -10.09
CA ASP A 315 10.48 -4.39 -8.87
C ASP A 315 11.96 -4.78 -8.83
N TRP A 316 12.64 -4.85 -9.98
CA TRP A 316 14.08 -5.16 -10.08
C TRP A 316 14.96 -4.17 -9.29
N LEU A 317 14.50 -2.95 -9.07
CA LEU A 317 15.22 -1.95 -8.30
C LEU A 317 15.33 -2.31 -6.82
N HIS A 318 14.45 -3.17 -6.30
CA HIS A 318 14.58 -3.71 -4.95
C HIS A 318 15.97 -4.32 -4.73
N SER A 319 16.42 -5.15 -5.67
CA SER A 319 17.71 -5.85 -5.59
C SER A 319 18.87 -4.86 -5.62
N VAL A 320 18.78 -3.84 -6.47
CA VAL A 320 19.80 -2.78 -6.58
C VAL A 320 19.86 -1.95 -5.31
N GLN A 321 18.71 -1.50 -4.80
CA GLN A 321 18.60 -0.74 -3.56
C GLN A 321 19.18 -1.54 -2.38
N SER A 322 18.88 -2.84 -2.30
CA SER A 322 19.38 -3.75 -1.27
C SER A 322 20.91 -3.86 -1.30
N VAL A 323 21.53 -3.95 -2.49
CA VAL A 323 22.99 -3.98 -2.63
C VAL A 323 23.61 -2.65 -2.17
N PHE A 324 23.09 -1.51 -2.64
CA PHE A 324 23.62 -0.20 -2.24
C PHE A 324 23.48 0.06 -0.74
N LYS A 325 22.38 -0.37 -0.11
CA LYS A 325 22.20 -0.24 1.35
C LYS A 325 23.23 -1.05 2.13
N ARG A 326 23.62 -2.25 1.67
CA ARG A 326 24.66 -3.08 2.30
C ARG A 326 26.06 -2.48 2.22
N LEU A 327 26.32 -1.63 1.22
CA LEU A 327 27.60 -0.97 1.03
C LEU A 327 27.74 0.34 1.81
N LYS A 328 26.65 0.91 2.33
CA LYS A 328 26.70 2.14 3.11
C LYS A 328 27.21 1.86 4.54
N PRO A 329 28.09 2.73 5.09
CA PRO A 329 28.55 2.60 6.47
C PRO A 329 27.38 2.71 7.45
N ARG A 330 27.48 1.96 8.56
CA ARG A 330 26.48 1.98 9.64
C ARG A 330 26.41 3.39 10.25
N PRO A 331 25.21 3.96 10.43
CA PRO A 331 25.06 5.22 11.13
C PRO A 331 25.53 5.07 12.59
N ALA A 332 26.26 6.06 13.10
CA ALA A 332 26.68 6.09 14.49
C ALA A 332 25.45 6.18 15.42
N ARG A 333 25.42 5.36 16.47
CA ARG A 333 24.41 5.41 17.52
C ARG A 333 24.87 6.33 18.66
N PRO A 334 23.95 7.08 19.29
CA PRO A 334 24.24 7.68 20.58
C PRO A 334 24.57 6.58 21.61
N ALA A 335 25.51 6.86 22.52
CA ALA A 335 25.76 5.98 23.66
C ALA A 335 24.46 5.86 24.47
N ALA A 336 24.16 4.63 24.91
CA ALA A 336 22.99 4.31 25.71
C ALA A 336 23.05 5.01 27.08
#